data_AF-A0A2A2LSQ0-F1
#
_entry.id   AF-A0A2A2LSQ0-F1
#
_cell.length_a   1.000
_cell.length_b   1.000
_cell.length_c   1.000
_cell.angle_alpha   90.00
_cell.angle_beta   90.00
_cell.angle_gamma   90.00
#
_symmetry.space_group_name_H-M   'P 1'
#
loop_
_entity.id
_entity.type
_entity.pdbx_description
1 polymer ?
#
loop_
_entity_poly.entity_id
_entity_poly.type
_entity_poly.pdbx_seq_one_letter_code
_entity_poly.pdbx_strand_id
1 'polypeptide(L)'
;MPCRNFELIVRIFENDQERPKSRYFKNYGESWTYSSHRDMKRLLSWVVIQKPHRYRPGTVALREIRRYQKSTELLIRKLPFQRLVREIAQDFKTDLRFQSSAVLALQEASEAYLVGLFEDTNLCAIHAKRVTIMPKDIQLARRIRGERA
;
A
#
# COMPACT_ATOMS: atom_id res chain seq x y z
N MET A 1 11.09 6.28 14.55
CA MET A 1 11.58 7.53 13.94
C MET A 1 10.57 7.95 12.88
N PRO A 2 9.77 9.01 13.07
CA PRO A 2 8.88 9.50 12.02
C PRO A 2 9.70 10.31 11.00
N CYS A 3 9.89 9.73 9.81
CA CYS A 3 10.60 10.35 8.68
C CYS A 3 9.82 11.56 8.14
N ARG A 4 10.45 12.74 8.11
CA ARG A 4 9.84 14.03 7.73
C ARG A 4 9.71 14.26 6.20
N ASN A 5 10.14 13.33 5.35
CA ASN A 5 10.40 13.62 3.93
C ASN A 5 9.37 13.07 2.92
N PHE A 6 8.30 12.41 3.38
CA PHE A 6 7.29 11.85 2.47
C PHE A 6 6.14 12.81 2.08
N GLU A 7 6.12 14.04 2.59
CA GLU A 7 5.09 15.04 2.24
C GLU A 7 5.04 15.35 0.73
N LEU A 8 6.13 15.13 -0.01
CA LEU A 8 6.18 15.39 -1.45
C LEU A 8 5.28 14.45 -2.28
N ILE A 9 5.05 13.20 -1.85
CA ILE A 9 4.18 12.26 -2.57
C ILE A 9 2.71 12.70 -2.46
N VAL A 10 2.34 13.29 -1.32
CA VAL A 10 0.95 13.73 -1.06
C VAL A 10 0.58 14.91 -1.96
N ARG A 11 1.49 15.88 -2.15
CA ARG A 11 1.21 17.09 -2.93
C ARG A 11 1.01 16.87 -4.43
N ILE A 12 1.59 15.80 -5.02
CA ILE A 12 1.46 15.54 -6.47
C ILE A 12 0.08 14.96 -6.84
N PHE A 13 -0.61 14.29 -5.91
CA PHE A 13 -1.91 13.64 -6.16
C PHE A 13 -3.14 14.44 -5.70
N GLU A 14 -2.95 15.58 -5.04
CA GLU A 14 -4.03 16.29 -4.33
C GLU A 14 -4.85 17.23 -5.23
N ASN A 15 -4.55 17.32 -6.53
CA ASN A 15 -5.13 18.31 -7.46
C ASN A 15 -6.38 17.84 -8.23
N ASP A 16 -7.16 16.88 -7.73
CA ASP A 16 -8.33 16.39 -8.47
C ASP A 16 -9.57 16.13 -7.59
N GLN A 17 -9.75 16.99 -6.59
CA GLN A 17 -10.84 16.88 -5.62
C GLN A 17 -11.89 17.98 -5.79
N GLU A 18 -12.72 17.89 -6.84
CA GLU A 18 -14.04 18.55 -6.83
C GLU A 18 -15.20 17.68 -7.37
N ARG A 19 -16.18 17.47 -6.47
CA ARG A 19 -17.66 17.24 -6.65
C ARG A 19 -18.22 15.87 -7.09
N PRO A 20 -19.55 15.63 -6.87
CA PRO A 20 -20.38 15.87 -5.68
C PRO A 20 -21.04 14.57 -5.17
N LYS A 21 -21.50 14.55 -3.91
CA LYS A 21 -22.21 13.39 -3.32
C LYS A 21 -23.56 13.19 -4.02
N SER A 22 -23.76 12.02 -4.64
CA SER A 22 -25.03 11.64 -5.25
C SER A 22 -26.12 11.49 -4.19
N ARG A 23 -27.22 12.17 -4.51
CA ARG A 23 -28.46 12.43 -3.79
C ARG A 23 -29.13 11.15 -3.22
N TYR A 24 -29.41 11.18 -1.92
CA TYR A 24 -30.31 10.26 -1.23
C TYR A 24 -31.73 10.33 -1.83
N PHE A 25 -32.42 9.20 -1.92
CA PHE A 25 -33.88 9.18 -1.99
C PHE A 25 -34.44 8.13 -1.01
N LYS A 26 -35.25 8.60 -0.06
CA LYS A 26 -36.16 7.78 0.75
C LYS A 26 -37.48 7.64 0.00
N ASN A 27 -38.21 6.54 0.21
CA ASN A 27 -39.61 6.49 0.70
C ASN A 27 -40.29 5.17 0.30
N TYR A 28 -40.67 4.35 1.29
CA TYR A 28 -42.01 4.12 1.88
C TYR A 28 -42.78 2.97 1.20
N GLY A 29 -43.44 2.17 2.05
CA GLY A 29 -43.97 0.87 1.71
C GLY A 29 -45.25 0.92 0.86
N GLU A 30 -45.30 0.05 -0.13
CA GLU A 30 -46.50 -0.31 -0.88
C GLU A 30 -46.45 -1.82 -1.17
N SER A 31 -47.56 -2.52 -0.88
CA SER A 31 -47.73 -3.94 -1.17
C SER A 31 -48.30 -4.09 -2.58
N TRP A 32 -47.54 -4.69 -3.49
CA TRP A 32 -47.94 -4.87 -4.90
C TRP A 32 -48.37 -6.31 -5.15
N THR A 33 -49.59 -6.50 -5.68
CA THR A 33 -50.02 -7.78 -6.26
C THR A 33 -49.73 -7.78 -7.76
N TYR A 34 -49.03 -8.82 -8.25
CA TYR A 34 -48.51 -8.89 -9.61
C TYR A 34 -49.49 -9.57 -10.57
N SER A 35 -49.77 -8.95 -11.71
CA SER A 35 -50.72 -9.48 -12.71
C SER A 35 -50.07 -9.96 -14.01
N SER A 36 -48.77 -9.70 -14.25
CA SER A 36 -48.07 -10.18 -15.45
C SER A 36 -46.57 -10.40 -15.27
N HIS A 37 -46.02 -11.41 -15.96
CA HIS A 37 -44.58 -11.72 -16.01
C HIS A 37 -43.72 -10.56 -16.58
N ARG A 38 -44.32 -9.65 -17.37
CA ARG A 38 -43.63 -8.46 -17.90
C ARG A 38 -43.39 -7.39 -16.82
N ASP A 39 -44.26 -7.30 -15.83
CA ASP A 39 -44.15 -6.32 -14.73
C ASP A 39 -43.03 -6.73 -13.76
N MET A 40 -42.80 -8.03 -13.60
CA MET A 40 -41.70 -8.57 -12.80
C MET A 40 -40.31 -8.21 -13.38
N LYS A 41 -40.15 -8.23 -14.71
CA LYS A 41 -38.88 -7.84 -15.38
C LYS A 41 -38.56 -6.35 -15.23
N ARG A 42 -39.58 -5.48 -15.18
CA ARG A 42 -39.40 -4.04 -14.93
C ARG A 42 -38.88 -3.75 -13.52
N LEU A 43 -39.33 -4.51 -12.52
CA LEU A 43 -38.83 -4.37 -11.14
C LEU A 43 -37.46 -5.00 -10.92
N LEU A 44 -37.13 -6.10 -11.60
CA LEU A 44 -35.77 -6.64 -11.61
C LEU A 44 -34.74 -5.66 -12.21
N SER A 45 -35.17 -4.79 -13.13
CA SER A 45 -34.37 -3.65 -13.60
C SER A 45 -34.29 -2.51 -12.58
N TRP A 46 -35.30 -2.38 -11.69
CA TRP A 46 -35.38 -1.35 -10.64
C TRP A 46 -34.68 -1.77 -9.34
N VAL A 47 -34.37 -3.06 -9.17
CA VAL A 47 -33.28 -3.54 -8.31
C VAL A 47 -31.97 -3.13 -8.98
N VAL A 48 -31.70 -1.83 -8.99
CA VAL A 48 -30.42 -1.26 -9.37
C VAL A 48 -29.42 -1.80 -8.37
N ILE A 49 -28.71 -2.88 -8.74
CA ILE A 49 -27.53 -3.35 -8.04
C ILE A 49 -26.59 -2.13 -8.01
N GLN A 50 -26.50 -1.47 -6.85
CA GLN A 50 -25.60 -0.34 -6.64
C GLN A 50 -24.21 -0.82 -7.06
N LYS A 51 -23.65 -0.16 -8.08
CA LYS A 51 -22.31 -0.51 -8.54
C LYS A 51 -21.37 -0.44 -7.32
N PRO A 52 -20.58 -1.49 -7.04
CA PRO A 52 -19.70 -1.48 -5.89
C PRO A 52 -18.76 -0.28 -6.00
N HIS A 53 -18.68 0.51 -4.92
CA HIS A 53 -17.87 1.71 -4.89
C HIS A 53 -16.38 1.33 -5.08
N ARG A 54 -15.76 1.85 -6.14
CA ARG A 54 -14.33 1.69 -6.42
C ARG A 54 -13.61 3.00 -6.18
N TYR A 55 -12.57 2.96 -5.36
CA TYR A 55 -11.68 4.10 -5.17
C TYR A 55 -10.92 4.41 -6.45
N ARG A 56 -10.65 5.70 -6.69
CA ARG A 56 -9.76 6.13 -7.78
C ARG A 56 -8.35 5.56 -7.57
N PRO A 57 -7.61 5.26 -8.65
CA PRO A 57 -6.21 4.85 -8.54
C PRO A 57 -5.43 5.92 -7.76
N GLY A 58 -4.54 5.50 -6.86
CA GLY A 58 -3.81 6.38 -5.96
C GLY A 58 -4.49 6.66 -4.61
N THR A 59 -5.83 6.65 -4.52
CA THR A 59 -6.54 6.95 -3.26
C THR A 59 -6.23 5.95 -2.14
N VAL A 60 -6.20 4.65 -2.47
CA VAL A 60 -5.88 3.60 -1.49
C VAL A 60 -4.39 3.64 -1.13
N ALA A 61 -3.52 3.84 -2.12
CA ALA A 61 -2.08 3.95 -1.90
C ALA A 61 -1.72 5.10 -0.95
N LEU A 62 -2.30 6.29 -1.14
CA LEU A 62 -2.08 7.42 -0.23
C LEU A 62 -2.58 7.16 1.19
N ARG A 63 -3.70 6.44 1.32
CA ARG A 63 -4.22 6.04 2.63
C ARG A 63 -3.26 5.08 3.34
N GLU A 64 -2.72 4.11 2.61
CA GLU A 64 -1.73 3.16 3.13
C GLU A 64 -0.44 3.86 3.52
N ILE A 65 0.08 4.77 2.69
CA ILE A 65 1.27 5.59 2.98
C ILE A 65 1.08 6.36 4.30
N ARG A 66 -0.04 7.08 4.44
CA ARG A 66 -0.36 7.84 5.67
C ARG A 66 -0.51 6.92 6.89
N ARG A 67 -1.07 5.72 6.71
CA ARG A 67 -1.21 4.72 7.78
C ARG A 67 0.17 4.23 8.25
N TYR A 68 1.01 3.78 7.33
CA TYR A 68 2.31 3.19 7.66
C TYR A 68 3.34 4.19 8.16
N GLN A 69 3.20 5.47 7.81
CA GLN A 69 4.02 6.54 8.38
C GLN A 69 3.65 6.89 9.83
N LYS A 70 2.39 6.61 10.23
CA LYS A 70 1.93 6.86 11.60
C LYS A 70 2.25 5.69 12.54
N SER A 71 2.32 4.47 12.02
CA SER A 71 2.67 3.28 12.80
C SER A 71 4.18 3.01 12.79
N THR A 72 4.62 2.19 13.74
CA THR A 72 5.99 1.66 13.81
C THR A 72 5.96 0.12 13.81
N GLU A 73 4.92 -0.47 13.23
CA GLU A 73 4.77 -1.92 13.14
C GLU A 73 5.71 -2.48 12.06
N LEU A 74 6.28 -3.65 12.33
CA LEU A 74 7.09 -4.38 11.36
C LEU A 74 6.18 -4.92 10.24
N LEU A 75 6.56 -4.67 8.99
CA LEU A 75 5.77 -5.01 7.81
C LEU A 75 6.09 -6.40 7.27
N ILE A 76 7.30 -6.90 7.50
CA ILE A 76 7.69 -8.24 7.07
C ILE A 76 7.17 -9.28 8.08
N ARG A 77 6.58 -10.36 7.57
CA ARG A 77 6.12 -11.46 8.43
C ARG A 77 7.33 -12.11 9.13
N LYS A 78 7.23 -12.26 10.46
CA LYS A 78 8.31 -12.78 11.31
C LYS A 78 8.83 -14.16 10.90
N LEU A 79 7.93 -15.11 10.60
CA LEU A 79 8.32 -16.50 10.31
C LEU A 79 9.12 -16.64 8.99
N PRO A 80 8.68 -16.06 7.84
CA PRO A 80 9.49 -16.01 6.63
C PRO A 80 10.84 -15.32 6.82
N PHE A 81 10.87 -14.17 7.52
CA PHE A 81 12.12 -13.45 7.78
C PHE A 81 13.10 -14.30 8.60
N GLN A 82 12.61 -14.97 9.64
CA GLN A 82 13.41 -15.88 10.45
C GLN A 82 13.98 -17.05 9.62
N ARG A 83 13.20 -17.61 8.68
CA ARG A 83 13.68 -18.68 7.79
C ARG A 83 14.81 -18.18 6.89
N LEU A 84 14.65 -16.99 6.30
CA LEU A 84 15.66 -16.36 5.47
C LEU A 84 16.96 -16.09 6.24
N VAL A 85 16.87 -15.56 7.47
CA VAL A 85 18.05 -15.32 8.32
C VAL A 85 18.81 -16.63 8.59
N ARG A 86 18.09 -17.73 8.84
CA ARG A 86 18.71 -19.03 9.09
C ARG A 86 19.33 -19.64 7.84
N GLU A 87 18.67 -19.48 6.69
CA GLU A 87 19.18 -19.91 5.38
C GLU A 87 20.52 -19.23 5.09
N ILE A 88 20.56 -17.90 5.15
CA ILE A 88 21.80 -17.13 4.91
C ILE A 88 22.89 -17.50 5.92
N ALA A 89 22.54 -17.66 7.20
CA ALA A 89 23.52 -17.99 8.23
C ALA A 89 24.15 -19.37 8.07
N GLN A 90 23.39 -20.32 7.52
CA GLN A 90 23.85 -21.69 7.28
C GLN A 90 25.02 -21.72 6.27
N ASP A 91 25.05 -20.80 5.31
CA ASP A 91 26.13 -20.68 4.32
C ASP A 91 27.47 -20.26 4.95
N PHE A 92 27.45 -19.61 6.11
CA PHE A 92 28.65 -19.16 6.82
C PHE A 92 29.10 -20.15 7.89
N LYS A 93 28.17 -20.70 8.67
CA LYS A 93 28.47 -21.64 9.74
C LYS A 93 27.27 -22.53 10.04
N THR A 94 27.49 -23.84 10.05
CA THR A 94 26.47 -24.82 10.43
C THR A 94 26.18 -24.75 11.93
N ASP A 95 24.95 -25.09 12.32
CA ASP A 95 24.51 -25.25 13.72
C ASP A 95 24.48 -23.97 14.57
N LEU A 96 24.26 -22.81 13.94
CA LEU A 96 24.05 -21.54 14.64
C LEU A 96 22.69 -21.48 15.36
N ARG A 97 22.73 -21.14 16.66
CA ARG A 97 21.53 -20.86 17.47
C ARG A 97 21.31 -19.34 17.53
N PHE A 98 20.11 -18.91 17.18
CA PHE A 98 19.70 -17.52 17.24
C PHE A 98 18.86 -17.23 18.47
N GLN A 99 19.19 -16.16 19.19
CA GLN A 99 18.30 -15.57 20.19
C GLN A 99 17.11 -14.90 19.50
N SER A 100 15.94 -14.91 20.14
CA SER A 100 14.73 -14.26 19.60
C SER A 100 14.90 -12.76 19.40
N SER A 101 15.59 -12.08 20.32
CA SER A 101 15.92 -10.65 20.22
C SER A 101 16.90 -10.34 19.08
N ALA A 102 17.84 -11.25 18.78
CA ALA A 102 18.77 -11.07 17.68
C ALA A 102 18.05 -11.07 16.32
N VAL A 103 17.10 -11.99 16.12
CA VAL A 103 16.28 -12.04 14.90
C VAL A 103 15.41 -10.79 14.78
N LEU A 104 14.85 -10.31 15.90
CA LEU A 104 14.07 -9.07 15.93
C LEU A 104 14.92 -7.85 15.55
N ALA A 105 16.12 -7.72 16.12
CA ALA A 105 17.04 -6.63 15.81
C ALA A 105 17.47 -6.64 14.33
N LEU A 106 17.74 -7.81 13.76
CA LEU A 106 18.02 -7.96 12.34
C LEU A 106 16.82 -7.51 11.48
N GLN A 107 15.61 -7.83 11.91
CA GLN A 107 14.40 -7.41 11.20
C GLN A 107 14.21 -5.89 11.25
N GLU A 108 14.33 -5.29 12.43
CA GLU A 108 14.24 -3.84 12.61
C GLU A 108 15.26 -3.09 11.75
N ALA A 109 16.52 -3.54 11.76
CA ALA A 109 17.59 -2.95 10.96
C ALA A 109 17.32 -3.10 9.44
N SER A 110 16.86 -4.28 9.01
CA SER A 110 16.58 -4.55 7.60
C SER A 110 15.41 -3.71 7.08
N GLU A 111 14.32 -3.62 7.84
CA GLU A 111 13.16 -2.80 7.45
C GLU A 111 13.50 -1.30 7.45
N ALA A 112 14.24 -0.82 8.45
CA ALA A 112 14.69 0.57 8.50
C ALA A 112 15.57 0.93 7.29
N TYR A 113 16.49 0.03 6.92
CA TYR A 113 17.33 0.21 5.73
C TYR A 113 16.50 0.27 4.44
N LEU A 114 15.55 -0.67 4.27
CA LEU A 114 14.70 -0.71 3.08
C LEU A 114 13.81 0.54 2.96
N VAL A 115 13.24 1.02 4.07
CA VAL A 115 12.44 2.26 4.08
C VAL A 115 13.30 3.44 3.63
N GLY A 116 14.50 3.60 4.19
CA GLY A 116 15.41 4.67 3.78
C GLY A 116 15.82 4.55 2.31
N LEU A 117 16.07 3.34 1.81
CA LEU A 117 16.39 3.13 0.39
C LEU A 117 15.21 3.50 -0.53
N PHE A 118 13.98 3.20 -0.13
CA PHE A 118 12.78 3.59 -0.89
C PHE A 118 12.53 5.10 -0.88
N GLU A 119 12.88 5.81 0.20
CA GLU A 119 12.84 7.28 0.22
C GLU A 119 13.74 7.88 -0.87
N ASP A 120 15.00 7.44 -0.96
CA ASP A 120 15.95 7.92 -1.98
C ASP A 120 15.55 7.49 -3.39
N THR A 121 15.07 6.26 -3.54
CA THR A 121 14.56 5.73 -4.82
C THR A 121 13.37 6.56 -5.31
N ASN A 122 12.49 6.97 -4.40
CA ASN A 122 11.35 7.82 -4.73
C ASN A 122 11.80 9.22 -5.17
N LEU A 123 12.82 9.81 -4.53
CA LEU A 123 13.41 11.07 -4.98
C LEU A 123 14.02 10.95 -6.39
N CYS A 124 14.68 9.83 -6.70
CA CYS A 124 15.21 9.55 -8.03
C CYS A 124 14.10 9.42 -9.10
N ALA A 125 12.99 8.79 -8.76
CA ALA A 125 11.83 8.68 -9.65
C ALA A 125 11.21 10.06 -9.95
N ILE A 126 11.03 10.88 -8.90
CA ILE A 126 10.50 12.26 -9.02
C ILE A 126 11.43 13.14 -9.84
N HIS A 127 12.75 13.03 -9.64
CA HIS A 127 13.75 13.74 -10.43
C HIS A 127 13.60 13.44 -11.94
N ALA A 128 13.24 12.20 -12.28
CA ALA A 128 12.95 11.78 -13.65
C ALA A 128 11.49 12.02 -14.10
N LYS A 129 10.72 12.86 -13.39
CA LYS A 129 9.31 13.20 -13.65
C LYS A 129 8.37 11.98 -13.67
N ARG A 130 8.68 10.94 -12.89
CA ARG A 130 7.87 9.73 -12.74
C ARG A 130 7.34 9.60 -11.31
N VAL A 131 6.22 8.89 -11.19
CA VAL A 131 5.61 8.52 -9.89
C VAL A 131 5.95 7.06 -9.53
N THR A 132 6.09 6.20 -10.54
CA THR A 132 6.42 4.78 -10.34
C THR A 132 7.93 4.59 -10.22
N ILE A 133 8.37 4.01 -9.10
CA ILE A 133 9.76 3.60 -8.89
C ILE A 133 10.11 2.42 -9.80
N MET A 134 11.35 2.41 -10.29
CA MET A 134 11.89 1.39 -11.19
C MET A 134 13.22 0.85 -10.67
N PRO A 135 13.68 -0.35 -11.11
CA PRO A 135 14.96 -0.91 -10.69
C PRO A 135 16.16 0.02 -10.92
N LYS A 136 16.13 0.83 -11.99
CA LYS A 136 17.17 1.84 -12.27
C LYS A 136 17.26 2.94 -11.21
N ASP A 137 16.14 3.26 -10.54
CA ASP A 137 16.11 4.27 -9.48
C ASP A 137 16.79 3.72 -8.22
N ILE A 138 16.59 2.43 -7.92
CA ILE A 138 17.26 1.74 -6.81
C ILE A 138 18.76 1.64 -7.06
N GLN A 139 19.15 1.25 -8.29
CA GLN A 139 20.56 1.18 -8.68
C GLN A 139 21.24 2.54 -8.56
N LEU A 140 20.56 3.62 -8.98
CA LEU A 140 21.06 4.98 -8.84
C LEU A 140 21.20 5.38 -7.38
N ALA A 141 20.18 5.16 -6.54
CA ALA A 141 20.21 5.47 -5.12
C ALA A 141 21.38 4.76 -4.40
N ARG A 142 21.53 3.45 -4.60
CA ARG A 142 22.64 2.66 -4.04
C ARG A 142 24.00 3.16 -4.51
N ARG A 143 24.12 3.54 -5.79
CA ARG A 143 25.35 4.08 -6.36
C ARG A 143 25.74 5.41 -5.71
N ILE A 144 24.77 6.29 -5.44
CA ILE A 144 25.00 7.59 -4.78
C ILE A 144 25.39 7.38 -3.31
N ARG A 145 24.76 6.41 -2.62
CA ARG A 145 25.11 6.05 -1.23
C ARG A 145 26.51 5.46 -1.07
N GLY A 146 27.16 5.06 -2.17
CA GLY A 146 28.45 4.36 -2.12
C GLY A 146 28.33 2.87 -1.77
N GLU A 147 27.11 2.33 -1.73
CA GLU A 147 26.81 0.91 -1.52
C GLU A 147 27.03 0.13 -2.82
N ARG A 148 28.26 0.15 -3.34
CA ARG A 148 28.63 -0.66 -4.49
C ARG A 148 28.64 -2.14 -4.12
N ALA A 149 28.00 -2.95 -4.96
CA ALA A 149 28.43 -4.33 -5.17
C ALA A 149 29.77 -4.33 -5.90
#